data_AF-A0A8J7HPY8-F1
#
_entry.id   AF-A0A8J7HPY8-F1
#
_cell.length_a   1.000
_cell.length_b   1.000
_cell.length_c   1.000
_cell.angle_alpha   90.00
_cell.angle_beta   90.00
_cell.angle_gamma   90.00
#
_symmetry.space_group_name_H-M   'P 1'
#
loop_
_entity.id
_entity.type
_entity.pdbx_description
1 polymer ?
#
loop_
_entity_poly.entity_id
_entity_poly.type
_entity_poly.pdbx_seq_one_letter_code
_entity_poly.pdbx_strand_id
1 'polypeptide(L)'
;MTVATRTITTLAAGWTQGTLTTAINTAMVNAGFSSATPYAVSGTNYLAYNFSSGSGANSSTVYRIAITTGFAVSHQLFSTLNTGTNSGTNGSGEQFSTAFTSSQAITFHALNAAPEYRAVLIVQGSVAVLLGVFSPANKTDVWSLESWNHAFIFSSFVSMVGTSLNPFSNTAYTPKPLGDSNLASPATSFNASTVKGGLDIYTNSNQGCWTQTSSDIAAAPTSGRSRGDTFTVGTDTYLVCALSNGGLVLKISS
;
A
#
# COMPACT_ATOMS: atom_id res chain seq x y z
N MET A 1 -3.42 -10.08 -16.80
CA MET A 1 -3.35 -9.38 -15.49
C MET A 1 -2.98 -10.42 -14.45
N THR A 2 -2.08 -10.07 -13.53
CA THR A 2 -1.41 -11.04 -12.65
C THR A 2 -2.04 -10.95 -11.26
N VAL A 3 -2.82 -11.98 -10.90
CA VAL A 3 -3.30 -12.16 -9.52
C VAL A 3 -2.09 -12.16 -8.57
N ALA A 4 -2.20 -11.47 -7.43
CA ALA A 4 -1.04 -11.30 -6.56
C ALA A 4 -0.55 -12.63 -6.00
N THR A 5 0.76 -12.88 -6.11
CA THR A 5 1.38 -13.94 -5.33
C THR A 5 1.52 -13.48 -3.88
N ARG A 6 1.24 -14.38 -2.92
CA ARG A 6 1.27 -14.08 -1.48
C ARG A 6 2.32 -14.93 -0.77
N THR A 7 3.24 -14.26 -0.07
CA THR A 7 4.20 -14.90 0.84
C THR A 7 3.96 -14.39 2.26
N ILE A 8 3.86 -15.31 3.22
CA ILE A 8 3.63 -14.96 4.63
C ILE A 8 4.88 -15.26 5.44
N THR A 9 5.35 -14.26 6.19
CA THR A 9 6.45 -14.43 7.16
C THR A 9 6.03 -13.87 8.52
N THR A 10 6.69 -14.33 9.57
CA THR A 10 6.44 -13.86 10.94
C THR A 10 7.76 -13.48 11.60
N LEU A 11 7.79 -12.32 12.24
CA LEU A 11 8.84 -11.92 13.17
C LEU A 11 8.38 -12.27 14.58
N ALA A 12 9.07 -13.20 15.24
CA ALA A 12 8.77 -13.60 16.61
C ALA A 12 9.02 -12.44 17.60
N ALA A 13 8.28 -12.44 18.73
CA ALA A 13 8.42 -11.45 19.80
C ALA A 13 9.86 -11.36 20.36
N GLY A 14 10.17 -10.28 21.08
CA GLY A 14 11.51 -9.97 21.57
C GLY A 14 12.42 -9.33 20.53
N TRP A 15 11.84 -8.81 19.44
CA TRP A 15 12.56 -8.18 18.35
C TRP A 15 13.04 -6.75 18.70
N THR A 16 14.05 -6.29 17.97
CA THR A 16 14.61 -4.93 18.03
C THR A 16 14.29 -4.12 16.77
N GLN A 17 14.57 -2.82 16.77
CA GLN A 17 14.44 -1.96 15.60
C GLN A 17 15.22 -2.52 14.39
N GLY A 18 16.43 -3.05 14.62
CA GLY A 18 17.25 -3.65 13.59
C GLY A 18 16.60 -4.88 12.96
N THR A 19 16.12 -5.81 13.79
CA THR A 19 15.43 -7.01 13.29
C THR A 19 14.10 -6.69 12.61
N LEU A 20 13.38 -5.66 13.08
CA LEU A 20 12.17 -5.16 12.40
C LEU A 20 12.50 -4.58 11.02
N THR A 21 13.57 -3.78 10.93
CA THR A 21 14.06 -3.21 9.66
C THR A 21 14.41 -4.31 8.67
N THR A 22 15.13 -5.34 9.11
CA THR A 22 15.48 -6.50 8.27
C THR A 22 14.22 -7.28 7.83
N ALA A 23 13.29 -7.55 8.74
CA ALA A 23 12.05 -8.27 8.43
C ALA A 23 11.18 -7.51 7.41
N ILE A 24 11.04 -6.19 7.56
CA ILE A 24 10.36 -5.33 6.59
C ILE A 24 11.08 -5.43 5.24
N ASN A 25 12.40 -5.28 5.20
CA ASN A 25 13.14 -5.37 3.93
C ASN A 25 12.96 -6.73 3.25
N THR A 26 13.05 -7.83 3.99
CA THR A 26 12.79 -9.17 3.45
C THR A 26 11.36 -9.31 2.91
N ALA A 27 10.36 -8.80 3.63
CA ALA A 27 8.97 -8.82 3.16
C ALA A 27 8.78 -7.98 1.89
N MET A 28 9.42 -6.80 1.79
CA MET A 28 9.39 -5.94 0.61
C MET A 28 10.04 -6.61 -0.60
N VAL A 29 11.17 -7.30 -0.42
CA VAL A 29 11.82 -8.10 -1.47
C VAL A 29 10.91 -9.25 -1.90
N ASN A 30 10.26 -9.95 -0.95
CA ASN A 30 9.27 -10.99 -1.26
C ASN A 30 8.04 -10.45 -2.03
N ALA A 31 7.68 -9.17 -1.82
CA ALA A 31 6.64 -8.48 -2.58
C ALA A 31 7.10 -8.03 -3.98
N GLY A 32 8.35 -8.33 -4.37
CA GLY A 32 8.89 -8.06 -5.70
C GLY A 32 9.55 -6.69 -5.85
N PHE A 33 9.84 -5.97 -4.76
CA PHE A 33 10.74 -4.83 -4.82
C PHE A 33 12.19 -5.29 -4.99
N SER A 34 13.01 -4.47 -5.64
CA SER A 34 14.46 -4.66 -5.61
C SER A 34 15.00 -4.48 -4.19
N SER A 35 16.25 -4.87 -3.95
CA SER A 35 16.94 -4.55 -2.70
C SER A 35 16.88 -3.05 -2.38
N ALA A 36 16.60 -2.71 -1.12
CA ALA A 36 16.66 -1.34 -0.65
C ALA A 36 18.10 -0.82 -0.55
N THR A 37 18.23 0.50 -0.60
CA THR A 37 19.37 1.24 -0.07
C THR A 37 19.09 1.58 1.40
N PRO A 38 19.66 0.86 2.37
CA PRO A 38 19.48 1.17 3.79
C PRO A 38 20.34 2.37 4.20
N TYR A 39 19.83 3.20 5.10
CA TYR A 39 20.61 4.26 5.75
C TYR A 39 19.97 4.65 7.09
N ALA A 40 20.67 5.43 7.91
CA ALA A 40 20.18 5.85 9.22
C ALA A 40 20.42 7.34 9.45
N VAL A 41 19.44 8.01 10.06
CA VAL A 41 19.55 9.42 10.49
C VAL A 41 18.92 9.57 11.86
N SER A 42 19.68 10.12 12.82
CA SER A 42 19.20 10.44 14.17
C SER A 42 18.45 9.27 14.85
N GLY A 43 19.00 8.05 14.75
CA GLY A 43 18.41 6.85 15.37
C GLY A 43 17.22 6.24 14.61
N THR A 44 16.78 6.82 13.49
CA THR A 44 15.76 6.24 12.62
C THR A 44 16.43 5.46 11.48
N ASN A 45 16.00 4.22 11.27
CA ASN A 45 16.42 3.42 10.14
C ASN A 45 15.52 3.70 8.94
N TYR A 46 16.11 3.81 7.75
CA TYR A 46 15.41 4.05 6.52
C TYR A 46 15.72 2.97 5.49
N LEU A 47 14.72 2.66 4.67
CA LEU A 47 14.84 1.79 3.51
C LEU A 47 14.33 2.58 2.30
N ALA A 48 15.19 2.82 1.31
CA ALA A 48 14.81 3.46 0.06
C ALA A 48 14.77 2.45 -1.09
N TYR A 49 13.64 2.37 -1.78
CA TYR A 49 13.40 1.51 -2.92
C TYR A 49 13.16 2.35 -4.16
N ASN A 50 13.80 1.99 -5.27
CA ASN A 50 13.43 2.54 -6.58
C ASN A 50 12.23 1.77 -7.13
N PHE A 51 11.22 2.49 -7.56
CA PHE A 51 10.02 1.95 -8.20
C PHE A 51 9.86 2.59 -9.57
N SER A 52 9.66 1.77 -10.61
CA SER A 52 9.31 2.25 -11.94
C SER A 52 7.84 1.96 -12.25
N SER A 53 7.16 3.00 -12.73
CA SER A 53 5.78 2.93 -13.22
C SER A 53 5.69 2.61 -14.71
N GLY A 54 6.82 2.43 -15.40
CA GLY A 54 6.90 2.22 -16.86
C GLY A 54 8.09 2.94 -17.50
N SER A 55 7.85 3.54 -18.66
CA SER A 55 8.86 4.31 -19.42
C SER A 55 8.43 5.77 -19.54
N GLY A 56 9.39 6.69 -19.49
CA GLY A 56 9.19 8.15 -19.58
C GLY A 56 10.06 8.91 -18.58
N ALA A 57 10.23 10.22 -18.76
CA ALA A 57 11.14 11.04 -17.93
C ALA A 57 10.81 11.01 -16.43
N ASN A 58 9.54 10.81 -16.06
CA ASN A 58 9.05 10.76 -14.67
C ASN A 58 8.55 9.37 -14.27
N SER A 59 9.03 8.32 -14.95
CA SER A 59 8.66 6.93 -14.67
C SER A 59 9.21 6.37 -13.35
N SER A 60 10.31 6.93 -12.85
CA SER A 60 10.97 6.49 -11.61
C SER A 60 10.47 7.28 -10.40
N THR A 61 10.30 6.60 -9.27
CA THR A 61 9.94 7.19 -7.98
C THR A 61 10.70 6.44 -6.89
N VAL A 62 11.18 7.17 -5.88
CA VAL A 62 11.79 6.58 -4.70
C VAL A 62 10.72 6.39 -3.63
N TYR A 63 10.50 5.15 -3.22
CA TYR A 63 9.65 4.80 -2.09
C TYR A 63 10.51 4.60 -0.85
N ARG A 64 10.29 5.44 0.17
CA ARG A 64 11.05 5.43 1.42
C ARG A 64 10.17 4.90 2.54
N ILE A 65 10.71 3.98 3.33
CA ILE A 65 10.15 3.55 4.61
C ILE A 65 11.08 4.03 5.72
N ALA A 66 10.53 4.58 6.80
CA ALA A 66 11.28 4.92 8.02
C ALA A 66 10.78 4.06 9.20
N ILE A 67 11.70 3.64 10.05
CA ILE A 67 11.45 2.84 11.24
C ILE A 67 12.13 3.53 12.42
N THR A 68 11.34 4.07 13.35
CA THR A 68 11.86 4.79 14.52
C THR A 68 12.27 3.83 15.64
N THR A 69 13.00 4.34 16.64
CA THR A 69 13.37 3.56 17.84
C THR A 69 12.16 3.16 18.68
N GLY A 70 11.07 3.93 18.59
CA GLY A 70 9.77 3.60 19.18
C GLY A 70 8.92 2.64 18.33
N PHE A 71 9.51 2.03 17.30
CA PHE A 71 8.87 1.06 16.41
C PHE A 71 7.64 1.59 15.65
N ALA A 72 7.57 2.91 15.44
CA ALA A 72 6.66 3.49 14.48
C ALA A 72 7.24 3.33 13.07
N VAL A 73 6.42 2.87 12.14
CA VAL A 73 6.79 2.75 10.73
C VAL A 73 6.08 3.84 9.94
N SER A 74 6.82 4.60 9.14
CA SER A 74 6.27 5.55 8.20
C SER A 74 6.72 5.25 6.77
N HIS A 75 6.05 5.84 5.80
CA HIS A 75 6.46 5.75 4.41
C HIS A 75 6.10 7.00 3.60
N GLN A 76 6.82 7.21 2.50
CA GLN A 76 6.71 8.40 1.66
C GLN A 76 7.22 8.11 0.25
N LEU A 77 6.75 8.88 -0.73
CA LEU A 77 7.26 8.88 -2.10
C LEU A 77 8.06 10.16 -2.37
N PHE A 78 9.09 10.05 -3.21
CA PHE A 78 9.84 11.17 -3.77
C PHE A 78 10.14 10.96 -5.26
N SER A 79 10.28 12.02 -6.04
CA SER A 79 10.85 11.90 -7.39
C SER A 79 12.33 11.49 -7.32
N THR A 80 13.08 12.13 -6.42
CA THR A 80 14.47 11.79 -6.12
C THR A 80 14.73 11.87 -4.63
N LEU A 81 15.67 11.08 -4.11
CA LEU A 81 16.08 11.08 -2.70
C LEU A 81 17.60 11.05 -2.60
N ASN A 82 18.18 12.00 -1.86
CA ASN A 82 19.56 11.94 -1.43
C ASN A 82 19.62 11.31 -0.02
N THR A 83 20.16 10.10 0.08
CA THR A 83 20.27 9.37 1.35
C THR A 83 21.34 9.93 2.29
N GLY A 84 22.34 10.66 1.76
CA GLY A 84 23.39 11.31 2.57
C GLY A 84 22.88 12.51 3.35
N THR A 85 21.92 13.26 2.80
CA THR A 85 21.29 14.43 3.44
C THR A 85 19.86 14.17 3.91
N ASN A 86 19.30 12.99 3.62
CA ASN A 86 17.90 12.60 3.86
C ASN A 86 16.89 13.63 3.31
N SER A 87 17.21 14.21 2.15
CA SER A 87 16.38 15.20 1.47
C SER A 87 15.91 14.65 0.13
N GLY A 88 14.62 14.78 -0.16
CA GLY A 88 14.05 14.39 -1.45
C GLY A 88 13.28 15.53 -2.11
N THR A 89 12.98 15.35 -3.39
CA THR A 89 12.19 16.30 -4.20
C THR A 89 10.79 15.76 -4.47
N ASN A 90 9.84 16.68 -4.62
CA ASN A 90 8.44 16.39 -4.89
C ASN A 90 7.82 15.35 -3.95
N GLY A 91 8.17 15.43 -2.66
CA GLY A 91 7.72 14.46 -1.67
C GLY A 91 6.20 14.39 -1.58
N SER A 92 5.65 13.19 -1.42
CA SER A 92 4.30 13.04 -0.88
C SER A 92 4.25 13.54 0.57
N GLY A 93 3.08 13.62 1.19
CA GLY A 93 3.02 13.67 2.66
C GLY A 93 3.60 12.37 3.25
N GLU A 94 4.32 12.46 4.37
CA GLU A 94 4.77 11.29 5.13
C GLU A 94 3.61 10.69 5.91
N GLN A 95 3.42 9.36 5.81
CA GLN A 95 2.30 8.66 6.43
C GLN A 95 2.81 7.72 7.50
N PHE A 96 2.20 7.77 8.68
CA PHE A 96 2.66 7.07 9.88
C PHE A 96 1.69 5.97 10.26
N SER A 97 2.24 4.84 10.72
CA SER A 97 1.51 3.83 11.47
C SER A 97 1.50 4.14 12.97
N THR A 98 0.55 3.55 13.68
CA THR A 98 0.68 3.38 15.14
C THR A 98 1.88 2.48 15.43
N ALA A 99 2.61 2.79 16.51
CA ALA A 99 3.80 2.03 16.90
C ALA A 99 3.47 0.55 17.20
N PHE A 100 4.36 -0.34 16.76
CA PHE A 100 4.36 -1.76 17.12
C PHE A 100 4.95 -1.97 18.52
N THR A 101 4.66 -3.12 19.14
CA THR A 101 5.26 -3.56 20.42
C THR A 101 6.14 -4.78 20.24
N SER A 102 7.35 -4.74 20.79
CA SER A 102 8.29 -5.88 20.72
C SER A 102 7.83 -7.10 21.51
N SER A 103 6.86 -6.95 22.41
CA SER A 103 6.29 -8.05 23.20
C SER A 103 5.42 -9.03 22.40
N GLN A 104 5.05 -8.69 21.16
CA GLN A 104 4.19 -9.50 20.31
C GLN A 104 4.86 -9.78 18.96
N ALA A 105 4.49 -10.91 18.36
CA ALA A 105 4.91 -11.24 17.01
C ALA A 105 4.28 -10.27 15.98
N ILE A 106 4.90 -10.14 14.82
CA ILE A 106 4.39 -9.39 13.67
C ILE A 106 4.27 -10.34 12.48
N THR A 107 3.12 -10.33 11.82
CA THR A 107 2.91 -11.07 10.57
C THR A 107 3.02 -10.12 9.37
N PHE A 108 3.72 -10.57 8.34
CA PHE A 108 3.91 -9.86 7.08
C PHE A 108 3.25 -10.66 5.97
N HIS A 109 2.34 -10.04 5.22
CA HIS A 109 1.80 -10.59 3.98
C HIS A 109 2.37 -9.81 2.81
N ALA A 110 3.42 -10.36 2.20
CA ALA A 110 4.03 -9.81 1.01
C ALA A 110 3.20 -10.20 -0.23
N LEU A 111 2.89 -9.22 -1.08
CA LEU A 111 1.99 -9.31 -2.22
C LEU A 111 2.67 -8.74 -3.46
N ASN A 112 2.77 -9.54 -4.52
CA ASN A 112 3.33 -9.12 -5.79
C ASN A 112 2.31 -9.30 -6.93
N ALA A 113 1.75 -8.18 -7.40
CA ALA A 113 0.88 -8.08 -8.56
C ALA A 113 1.44 -7.07 -9.57
N ALA A 114 2.74 -7.15 -9.84
CA ALA A 114 3.37 -6.31 -10.85
C ALA A 114 2.66 -6.46 -12.22
N PRO A 115 2.46 -5.36 -12.97
CA PRO A 115 3.02 -4.03 -12.70
C PRO A 115 2.15 -3.13 -11.80
N GLU A 116 0.93 -3.53 -11.44
CA GLU A 116 -0.04 -2.63 -10.80
C GLU A 116 0.33 -2.33 -9.35
N TYR A 117 0.70 -3.32 -8.55
CA TYR A 117 1.14 -3.06 -7.19
C TYR A 117 2.15 -4.07 -6.67
N ARG A 118 2.93 -3.60 -5.71
CA ARG A 118 3.79 -4.40 -4.83
C ARG A 118 3.55 -3.90 -3.41
N ALA A 119 3.12 -4.77 -2.51
CA ALA A 119 2.69 -4.34 -1.19
C ALA A 119 3.02 -5.37 -0.10
N VAL A 120 3.12 -4.90 1.14
CA VAL A 120 3.26 -5.69 2.35
C VAL A 120 2.23 -5.20 3.35
N LEU A 121 1.25 -6.06 3.65
CA LEU A 121 0.36 -5.84 4.79
C LEU A 121 1.07 -6.36 6.04
N ILE A 122 1.36 -5.46 6.97
CA ILE A 122 1.96 -5.78 8.27
C ILE A 122 0.84 -5.77 9.31
N VAL A 123 0.75 -6.82 10.13
CA VAL A 123 -0.30 -6.98 11.15
C VAL A 123 0.31 -7.39 12.49
N GLN A 124 -0.10 -6.69 13.56
CA GLN A 124 0.16 -7.04 14.95
C GLN A 124 -1.07 -6.68 15.80
N GLY A 125 -1.89 -7.66 16.16
CA GLY A 125 -3.15 -7.43 16.85
C GLY A 125 -4.04 -6.46 16.06
N SER A 126 -4.40 -5.32 16.66
CA SER A 126 -5.18 -4.27 16.01
C SER A 126 -4.36 -3.28 15.17
N VAL A 127 -3.03 -3.27 15.34
CA VAL A 127 -2.11 -2.41 14.58
C VAL A 127 -1.85 -3.04 13.23
N ALA A 128 -2.08 -2.28 12.17
CA ALA A 128 -1.74 -2.70 10.82
C ALA A 128 -1.33 -1.51 9.95
N VAL A 129 -0.45 -1.78 8.99
CA VAL A 129 -0.04 -0.83 7.97
C VAL A 129 0.08 -1.56 6.64
N LEU A 130 -0.34 -0.89 5.57
CA LEU A 130 -0.15 -1.37 4.21
C LEU A 130 0.98 -0.58 3.57
N LEU A 131 2.18 -1.17 3.58
CA LEU A 131 3.33 -0.62 2.88
C LEU A 131 3.27 -1.07 1.43
N GLY A 132 3.70 -0.23 0.48
CA GLY A 132 3.72 -0.60 -0.93
C GLY A 132 3.44 0.57 -1.83
N VAL A 133 3.67 0.35 -3.13
CA VAL A 133 3.42 1.33 -4.18
C VAL A 133 2.40 0.76 -5.14
N PHE A 134 1.43 1.60 -5.49
CA PHE A 134 0.34 1.32 -6.41
C PHE A 134 0.50 2.20 -7.65
N SER A 135 0.29 1.61 -8.82
CA SER A 135 0.32 2.23 -10.14
C SER A 135 -0.93 1.73 -10.87
N PRO A 136 -2.05 2.49 -10.84
CA PRO A 136 -3.35 2.02 -11.32
C PRO A 136 -3.28 1.43 -12.72
N ALA A 137 -3.91 0.29 -12.97
CA ALA A 137 -3.83 -0.35 -14.29
C ALA A 137 -4.45 0.51 -15.41
N ASN A 138 -5.54 1.23 -15.11
CA ASN A 138 -6.29 2.02 -16.08
C ASN A 138 -6.10 3.51 -15.81
N LYS A 139 -5.39 4.18 -16.72
CA LYS A 139 -4.98 5.59 -16.60
C LYS A 139 -5.51 6.36 -17.79
N THR A 140 -5.90 7.62 -17.57
CA THR A 140 -6.28 8.53 -18.65
C THR A 140 -5.04 9.01 -19.40
N ASP A 141 -5.14 9.17 -20.72
CA ASP A 141 -4.03 9.61 -21.59
C ASP A 141 -3.42 10.98 -21.19
N VAL A 142 -4.20 11.82 -20.51
CA VAL A 142 -3.72 13.12 -19.99
C VAL A 142 -2.75 12.99 -18.81
N TRP A 143 -2.58 11.80 -18.23
CA TRP A 143 -1.59 11.52 -17.19
C TRP A 143 -0.45 10.72 -17.84
N SER A 144 0.47 11.45 -18.48
CA SER A 144 1.66 10.89 -19.15
C SER A 144 2.87 10.78 -18.21
N LEU A 145 3.62 9.69 -18.33
CA LEU A 145 4.89 9.50 -17.60
C LEU A 145 6.01 10.44 -18.06
N GLU A 146 5.80 11.22 -19.13
CA GLU A 146 6.74 12.28 -19.51
C GLU A 146 6.66 13.50 -18.59
N SER A 147 5.51 13.74 -17.96
CA SER A 147 5.28 14.94 -17.14
C SER A 147 5.00 14.64 -15.67
N TRP A 148 4.50 13.45 -15.34
CA TRP A 148 4.08 13.09 -13.98
C TRP A 148 4.43 11.64 -13.66
N ASN A 149 4.46 11.28 -12.38
CA ASN A 149 4.62 9.88 -12.00
C ASN A 149 3.26 9.21 -11.74
N HIS A 150 3.25 7.87 -11.77
CA HIS A 150 2.09 7.05 -11.48
C HIS A 150 2.34 6.15 -10.27
N ALA A 151 2.74 6.77 -9.16
CA ALA A 151 3.05 6.08 -7.93
C ALA A 151 2.22 6.66 -6.80
N PHE A 152 1.50 5.78 -6.11
CA PHE A 152 0.67 6.11 -4.98
C PHE A 152 0.96 5.17 -3.81
N ILE A 153 0.76 5.68 -2.60
CA ILE A 153 0.81 4.89 -1.36
C ILE A 153 -0.50 5.10 -0.59
N PHE A 154 -0.90 4.13 0.22
CA PHE A 154 -2.02 4.30 1.12
C PHE A 154 -1.59 5.11 2.34
N SER A 155 -2.19 6.28 2.56
CA SER A 155 -2.04 7.03 3.82
C SER A 155 -2.87 6.44 4.96
N SER A 156 -3.96 5.79 4.59
CA SER A 156 -4.78 4.94 5.44
C SER A 156 -5.43 3.88 4.56
N PHE A 157 -6.19 2.97 5.13
CA PHE A 157 -6.93 1.99 4.34
C PHE A 157 -8.08 2.56 3.48
N VAL A 158 -8.34 3.87 3.55
CA VAL A 158 -9.42 4.55 2.82
C VAL A 158 -8.96 5.81 2.09
N SER A 159 -7.64 6.09 2.08
CA SER A 159 -7.06 7.28 1.46
C SER A 159 -5.70 6.95 0.87
N MET A 160 -5.39 7.56 -0.27
CA MET A 160 -4.11 7.42 -0.94
C MET A 160 -3.43 8.78 -1.10
N VAL A 161 -2.11 8.76 -1.20
CA VAL A 161 -1.30 9.95 -1.50
C VAL A 161 -0.29 9.66 -2.60
N GLY A 162 -0.02 10.67 -3.43
CA GLY A 162 0.99 10.65 -4.48
C GLY A 162 2.10 11.68 -4.21
N THR A 163 3.09 11.74 -5.08
CA THR A 163 4.08 12.84 -5.05
C THR A 163 3.40 14.17 -5.38
N SER A 164 4.08 15.28 -5.09
CA SER A 164 3.61 16.60 -5.54
C SER A 164 3.75 16.81 -7.06
N LEU A 165 4.36 15.87 -7.79
CA LEU A 165 4.49 15.91 -9.24
C LEU A 165 3.33 15.17 -9.91
N ASN A 166 2.17 15.83 -9.94
CA ASN A 166 0.95 15.30 -10.53
C ASN A 166 0.16 16.41 -11.27
N PRO A 167 -0.81 16.06 -12.13
CA PRO A 167 -1.48 17.03 -12.99
C PRO A 167 -2.40 18.01 -12.24
N PHE A 168 -2.74 17.71 -10.99
CA PHE A 168 -3.80 18.39 -10.23
C PHE A 168 -3.25 19.17 -9.03
N SER A 169 -1.93 19.23 -8.91
CA SER A 169 -1.20 19.91 -7.83
C SER A 169 -1.71 19.52 -6.43
N ASN A 170 -2.22 18.30 -6.25
CA ASN A 170 -2.76 17.79 -5.00
C ASN A 170 -1.97 16.56 -4.53
N THR A 171 -1.86 16.33 -3.23
CA THR A 171 -1.11 15.16 -2.72
C THR A 171 -2.02 14.06 -2.19
N ALA A 172 -3.31 14.31 -2.01
CA ALA A 172 -4.28 13.37 -1.44
C ALA A 172 -5.39 12.98 -2.42
N TYR A 173 -5.77 11.71 -2.37
CA TYR A 173 -6.72 11.05 -3.27
C TYR A 173 -7.70 10.19 -2.47
N THR A 174 -8.95 10.16 -2.94
CA THR A 174 -10.01 9.35 -2.32
C THR A 174 -10.32 8.13 -3.20
N PRO A 175 -9.89 6.92 -2.80
CA PRO A 175 -10.29 5.68 -3.46
C PRO A 175 -11.73 5.29 -3.07
N LYS A 176 -12.66 5.30 -4.03
CA LYS A 176 -14.01 4.76 -3.83
C LYS A 176 -14.07 3.29 -4.29
N PRO A 177 -14.87 2.45 -3.63
CA PRO A 177 -15.87 2.79 -2.60
C PRO A 177 -15.36 2.58 -1.15
N LEU A 178 -14.06 2.77 -0.88
CA LEU A 178 -13.49 2.49 0.44
C LEU A 178 -14.04 3.41 1.52
N GLY A 179 -14.27 2.87 2.73
CA GLY A 179 -14.63 3.63 3.93
C GLY A 179 -16.03 4.27 3.99
N ASP A 180 -16.74 4.36 2.87
CA ASP A 180 -17.96 5.16 2.74
C ASP A 180 -18.98 4.51 1.78
N SER A 181 -19.11 3.19 1.85
CA SER A 181 -20.02 2.46 0.98
C SER A 181 -21.13 1.76 1.72
N ASN A 182 -22.32 1.81 1.12
CA ASN A 182 -23.49 0.99 1.45
C ASN A 182 -23.28 -0.50 1.10
N LEU A 183 -22.03 -0.94 0.99
CA LEU A 183 -21.68 -2.35 0.88
C LEU A 183 -22.01 -3.00 2.23
N ALA A 184 -23.21 -3.55 2.35
CA ALA A 184 -23.63 -4.23 3.56
C ALA A 184 -22.96 -5.61 3.63
N SER A 185 -22.53 -6.04 4.83
CA SER A 185 -22.24 -7.45 5.05
C SER A 185 -23.44 -8.28 4.61
N PRO A 186 -23.24 -9.36 3.85
CA PRO A 186 -24.34 -10.26 3.50
C PRO A 186 -25.04 -10.68 4.80
N ALA A 187 -26.37 -10.83 4.77
CA ALA A 187 -27.05 -11.48 5.87
C ALA A 187 -26.40 -12.87 6.09
N THR A 188 -26.33 -13.32 7.34
CA THR A 188 -25.71 -14.61 7.72
C THR A 188 -26.34 -15.80 6.98
N SER A 189 -27.54 -15.64 6.44
CA SER A 189 -28.20 -16.59 5.54
C SER A 189 -27.56 -16.72 4.15
N PHE A 190 -26.80 -15.72 3.69
CA PHE A 190 -26.15 -15.68 2.38
C PHE A 190 -24.64 -15.91 2.41
N ASN A 191 -23.98 -15.76 3.57
CA ASN A 191 -22.57 -16.11 3.86
C ASN A 191 -21.49 -15.76 2.80
N ALA A 192 -21.78 -14.87 1.84
CA ALA A 192 -20.89 -14.52 0.74
C ALA A 192 -20.71 -13.01 0.68
N SER A 193 -19.52 -12.51 1.04
CA SER A 193 -19.19 -11.10 0.89
C SER A 193 -19.27 -10.72 -0.59
N THR A 194 -20.08 -9.73 -0.95
CA THR A 194 -20.07 -9.19 -2.32
C THR A 194 -18.82 -8.33 -2.51
N VAL A 195 -18.14 -8.50 -3.64
CA VAL A 195 -16.91 -7.75 -3.95
C VAL A 195 -17.20 -6.76 -5.07
N LYS A 196 -16.86 -5.48 -4.86
CA LYS A 196 -16.78 -4.48 -5.92
C LYS A 196 -15.32 -4.36 -6.35
N GLY A 197 -14.98 -5.02 -7.46
CA GLY A 197 -13.66 -4.94 -8.08
C GLY A 197 -13.44 -3.60 -8.78
N GLY A 198 -12.20 -3.12 -8.78
CA GLY A 198 -11.85 -1.81 -9.30
C GLY A 198 -12.13 -0.72 -8.27
N LEU A 199 -11.10 0.04 -7.92
CA LEU A 199 -11.21 1.25 -7.12
C LEU A 199 -11.08 2.45 -8.03
N ASP A 200 -12.05 3.35 -7.95
CA ASP A 200 -12.00 4.63 -8.62
C ASP A 200 -11.26 5.61 -7.71
N ILE A 201 -10.11 6.11 -8.18
CA ILE A 201 -9.24 7.01 -7.43
C ILE A 201 -9.48 8.44 -7.94
N TYR A 202 -10.08 9.27 -7.09
CA TYR A 202 -10.41 10.65 -7.41
C TYR A 202 -9.40 11.65 -6.86
N THR A 203 -9.18 12.71 -7.62
CA THR A 203 -8.52 13.92 -7.13
C THR A 203 -9.45 14.61 -6.13
N ASN A 204 -8.90 15.11 -5.02
CA ASN A 204 -9.66 15.93 -4.07
C ASN A 204 -9.76 17.41 -4.49
N SER A 205 -9.49 17.73 -5.77
CA SER A 205 -9.59 19.08 -6.32
C SER A 205 -10.78 19.18 -7.28
N ASN A 206 -11.32 20.38 -7.51
CA ASN A 206 -12.39 20.63 -8.50
C ASN A 206 -11.96 20.38 -9.97
N GLN A 207 -10.78 19.81 -10.17
CA GLN A 207 -10.19 19.51 -11.47
C GLN A 207 -10.40 18.02 -11.70
N GLY A 208 -11.49 17.68 -12.37
CA GLY A 208 -11.92 16.29 -12.53
C GLY A 208 -10.86 15.44 -13.23
N CYS A 209 -10.43 14.37 -12.55
CA CYS A 209 -9.96 13.15 -13.19
C CYS A 209 -10.19 11.96 -12.23
N TRP A 210 -10.27 10.77 -12.81
CA TRP A 210 -10.30 9.51 -12.09
C TRP A 210 -9.34 8.54 -12.77
N THR A 211 -8.57 7.80 -11.98
CA THR A 211 -7.86 6.60 -12.45
C THR A 211 -8.53 5.39 -11.82
N GLN A 212 -8.42 4.23 -12.44
CA GLN A 212 -9.07 3.03 -11.95
C GLN A 212 -8.06 1.89 -11.81
N THR A 213 -8.12 1.19 -10.69
CA THR A 213 -7.37 -0.05 -10.50
C THR A 213 -8.00 -1.19 -11.31
N SER A 214 -7.31 -2.32 -11.41
CA SER A 214 -7.91 -3.56 -11.87
C SER A 214 -8.96 -4.09 -10.89
N SER A 215 -9.67 -5.14 -11.30
CA SER A 215 -10.57 -5.92 -10.44
C SER A 215 -9.87 -6.67 -9.31
N ASP A 216 -8.53 -6.74 -9.32
CA ASP A 216 -7.73 -7.46 -8.31
C ASP A 216 -7.53 -6.62 -7.05
N ILE A 217 -7.73 -5.30 -7.14
CA ILE A 217 -7.88 -4.40 -5.99
C ILE A 217 -9.36 -4.06 -5.87
N ALA A 218 -9.95 -4.33 -4.72
CA ALA A 218 -11.40 -4.29 -4.58
C ALA A 218 -11.84 -3.80 -3.21
N ALA A 219 -13.16 -3.60 -3.09
CA ALA A 219 -13.84 -3.33 -1.85
C ALA A 219 -14.85 -4.42 -1.53
N ALA A 220 -14.95 -4.78 -0.26
CA ALA A 220 -15.93 -5.75 0.23
C ALA A 220 -16.41 -5.38 1.65
N PRO A 221 -17.58 -5.88 2.07
CA PRO A 221 -17.97 -5.80 3.46
C PRO A 221 -17.13 -6.78 4.29
N THR A 222 -16.27 -6.21 5.11
CA THR A 222 -15.31 -6.93 5.96
C THR A 222 -15.54 -6.69 7.44
N SER A 223 -16.68 -6.07 7.81
CA SER A 223 -17.09 -5.97 9.21
C SER A 223 -17.17 -7.35 9.85
N GLY A 224 -16.48 -7.54 10.98
CA GLY A 224 -16.38 -8.82 11.69
C GLY A 224 -15.29 -9.77 11.20
N ARG A 225 -14.51 -9.40 10.17
CA ARG A 225 -13.29 -10.12 9.77
C ARG A 225 -12.06 -9.56 10.48
N SER A 226 -10.93 -10.26 10.42
CA SER A 226 -9.62 -9.76 10.85
C SER A 226 -8.77 -9.36 9.64
N ARG A 227 -7.86 -8.40 9.82
CA ARG A 227 -6.85 -8.10 8.79
C ARG A 227 -5.90 -9.29 8.66
N GLY A 228 -5.54 -9.66 7.44
CA GLY A 228 -4.74 -10.85 7.16
C GLY A 228 -5.56 -12.12 6.87
N ASP A 229 -6.86 -12.12 7.22
CA ASP A 229 -7.79 -13.20 6.87
C ASP A 229 -8.05 -13.25 5.36
N THR A 230 -8.56 -14.40 4.90
CA THR A 230 -8.97 -14.60 3.51
C THR A 230 -10.41 -15.05 3.40
N PHE A 231 -11.04 -14.77 2.27
CA PHE A 231 -12.34 -15.33 1.91
C PHE A 231 -12.45 -15.54 0.41
N THR A 232 -13.37 -16.42 0.01
CA THR A 232 -13.57 -16.82 -1.37
C THR A 232 -14.94 -16.38 -1.86
N VAL A 233 -14.99 -15.89 -3.09
CA VAL A 233 -16.23 -15.51 -3.80
C VAL A 233 -16.17 -16.11 -5.19
N GLY A 234 -17.03 -17.08 -5.48
CA GLY A 234 -16.88 -17.90 -6.68
C GLY A 234 -15.56 -18.69 -6.61
N THR A 235 -14.66 -18.48 -7.57
CA THR A 235 -13.32 -19.10 -7.58
C THR A 235 -12.23 -18.17 -7.05
N ASP A 236 -12.52 -16.88 -6.88
CA ASP A 236 -11.55 -15.87 -6.47
C ASP A 236 -11.38 -15.84 -4.95
N THR A 237 -10.13 -15.83 -4.48
CA THR A 237 -9.80 -15.63 -3.06
C THR A 237 -9.18 -14.27 -2.82
N TYR A 238 -9.66 -13.60 -1.79
CA TYR A 238 -9.28 -12.24 -1.42
C TYR A 238 -8.66 -12.20 -0.02
N LEU A 239 -7.60 -11.40 0.12
CA LEU A 239 -6.99 -11.01 1.39
C LEU A 239 -7.69 -9.77 1.95
N VAL A 240 -8.04 -9.80 3.24
CA VAL A 240 -8.58 -8.66 3.96
C VAL A 240 -7.46 -7.73 4.42
N CYS A 241 -7.41 -6.52 3.86
CA CYS A 241 -6.46 -5.48 4.29
C CYS A 241 -7.11 -4.49 5.26
N ALA A 242 -8.39 -4.18 5.08
CA ALA A 242 -9.11 -3.24 5.93
C ALA A 242 -10.49 -3.75 6.35
N LEU A 243 -10.93 -3.27 7.52
CA LEU A 243 -12.20 -3.63 8.14
C LEU A 243 -13.18 -2.46 8.01
N SER A 244 -14.23 -2.61 7.22
CA SER A 244 -15.41 -1.73 7.20
C SER A 244 -16.48 -2.32 6.27
N ASN A 245 -17.57 -1.58 6.04
CA ASN A 245 -18.55 -1.89 4.99
C ASN A 245 -17.90 -1.79 3.59
N GLY A 246 -16.94 -0.89 3.39
CA GLY A 246 -16.10 -0.79 2.19
C GLY A 246 -14.64 -1.10 2.50
N GLY A 247 -14.35 -2.27 3.06
CA GLY A 247 -12.98 -2.66 3.40
C GLY A 247 -12.15 -2.98 2.16
N LEU A 248 -10.91 -2.48 2.13
CA LEU A 248 -9.92 -2.83 1.12
C LEU A 248 -9.62 -4.33 1.16
N VAL A 249 -9.74 -4.98 0.01
CA VAL A 249 -9.36 -6.37 -0.20
C VAL A 249 -8.51 -6.51 -1.47
N LEU A 250 -7.62 -7.50 -1.46
CA LEU A 250 -6.70 -7.76 -2.57
C LEU A 250 -6.86 -9.22 -3.03
N LYS A 251 -7.06 -9.44 -4.34
CA LYS A 251 -7.17 -10.79 -4.90
C LYS A 251 -5.80 -11.50 -4.86
N ILE A 252 -5.78 -12.72 -4.36
CA ILE A 252 -4.56 -13.52 -4.16
C ILE A 252 -4.59 -14.91 -4.83
N SER A 253 -5.75 -15.36 -5.33
CA SER A 253 -5.86 -16.52 -6.21
C SER A 253 -7.19 -16.50 -6.99
N SER A 254 -7.28 -17.27 -8.07
CA SER A 254 -8.47 -17.51 -8.91
C SER A 254 -8.64 -18.98 -9.23
#